data_AF-A0A4Y9ZEM1-F1
#
_entry.id   AF-A0A4Y9ZEM1-F1
#
_cell.length_a   1.000
_cell.length_b   1.000
_cell.length_c   1.000
_cell.angle_alpha   90.00
_cell.angle_beta   90.00
_cell.angle_gamma   90.00
#
_symmetry.space_group_name_H-M   'P 1'
#
loop_
_entity.id
_entity.type
_entity.pdbx_description
1 polymer ?
#
loop_
_entity_poly.entity_id
_entity_poly.type
_entity_poly.pdbx_seq_one_letter_code
_entity_poly.pdbx_strand_id
1 'polypeptide(L)'
;MYESLTHDLSFALCEQLRLILEPTLATRLKGDYRTGKRLNMKKIIPYIASEYTKDKIWLRRTRPSQREYQVLIALDDSRSMAESHSVHLAYETLALVSKALSRLEVGDIGIAKFGEAVEVLHGFDEGPFTDQAGMRVMSSFGFHQRATNVLSLVETSLKILEAAREHRSSASSAELWQLEIIISDGICQDHEKLRTVLRKAEEQRVMVVFIVIDSLHANTTAAAGASKPVAEGVGAAHQNSILSMNQVAYKNVDGRMELQMQRYLDSFPFEYYVVLRSVEALPEVLSSTLKQFFERISED
;
A
#
# COMPACT_ATOMS: atom_id res chain seq x y z
N MET A 1 13.08 -12.18 -12.09
CA MET A 1 13.70 -12.79 -10.89
C MET A 1 12.83 -12.56 -9.66
N TYR A 2 12.55 -11.32 -9.25
CA TYR A 2 11.70 -11.07 -8.08
C TYR A 2 10.28 -11.61 -8.24
N GLU A 3 9.68 -11.45 -9.42
CA GLU A 3 8.34 -11.99 -9.70
C GLU A 3 8.24 -13.51 -9.49
N SER A 4 9.26 -14.27 -9.88
CA SER A 4 9.27 -15.72 -9.66
C SER A 4 9.45 -16.09 -8.19
N LEU A 5 10.20 -15.29 -7.43
CA LEU A 5 10.39 -15.51 -5.99
C LEU A 5 9.11 -15.22 -5.20
N THR A 6 8.34 -14.23 -5.63
CA THR A 6 7.14 -13.76 -4.92
C THR A 6 5.83 -14.30 -5.51
N HIS A 7 5.89 -15.28 -6.42
CA HIS A 7 4.72 -15.75 -7.16
C HIS A 7 3.62 -16.28 -6.21
N ASP A 8 3.97 -17.23 -5.35
CA ASP A 8 3.01 -17.88 -4.43
C ASP A 8 2.49 -16.89 -3.38
N LEU A 9 3.38 -16.02 -2.87
CA LEU A 9 3.01 -14.98 -1.91
C LEU A 9 2.06 -13.94 -2.53
N SER A 10 2.25 -13.59 -3.80
CA SER A 10 1.34 -12.68 -4.51
C SER A 10 -0.04 -13.29 -4.71
N PHE A 11 -0.12 -14.62 -4.89
CA PHE A 11 -1.38 -15.34 -4.96
C PHE A 11 -2.09 -15.36 -3.61
N ALA A 12 -1.36 -15.66 -2.54
CA ALA A 12 -1.88 -15.64 -1.17
C ALA A 12 -2.45 -14.25 -0.80
N LEU A 13 -1.68 -13.18 -1.06
CA LEU A 13 -2.13 -11.81 -0.82
C LEU A 13 -3.36 -11.48 -1.68
N CYS A 14 -3.37 -11.84 -2.97
CA CYS A 14 -4.51 -11.60 -3.85
C CYS A 14 -5.81 -12.22 -3.31
N GLU A 15 -5.76 -13.45 -2.81
CA GLU A 15 -6.95 -14.11 -2.26
C GLU A 15 -7.41 -13.51 -0.93
N GLN A 16 -6.49 -13.07 -0.07
CA GLN A 16 -6.84 -12.32 1.14
C GLN A 16 -7.48 -10.96 0.81
N LEU A 17 -6.90 -10.22 -0.13
CA LEU A 17 -7.42 -8.93 -0.57
C LEU A 17 -8.76 -9.06 -1.31
N ARG A 18 -9.07 -10.20 -1.91
CA ARG A 18 -10.36 -10.44 -2.59
C ARG A 18 -11.55 -10.25 -1.66
N LEU A 19 -11.39 -10.60 -0.39
CA LEU A 19 -12.41 -10.47 0.65
C LEU A 19 -12.48 -9.06 1.23
N ILE A 20 -11.35 -8.35 1.28
CA ILE A 20 -11.25 -7.01 1.88
C ILE A 20 -11.69 -5.94 0.88
N LEU A 21 -11.13 -5.98 -0.32
CA LEU A 21 -11.43 -5.03 -1.39
C LEU A 21 -12.59 -5.57 -2.21
N GLU A 22 -13.82 -5.37 -1.73
CA GLU A 22 -15.01 -5.86 -2.44
C GLU A 22 -15.24 -5.09 -3.76
N PRO A 23 -15.85 -5.73 -4.79
CA PRO A 23 -16.26 -5.03 -6.00
C PRO A 23 -17.33 -3.98 -5.70
N THR A 24 -17.09 -2.74 -6.11
CA THR A 24 -17.98 -1.59 -5.88
C THR A 24 -18.74 -1.18 -7.14
N LEU A 25 -18.15 -1.37 -8.33
CA LEU A 25 -18.75 -0.96 -9.60
C LEU A 25 -19.78 -1.97 -10.12
N ALA A 26 -21.02 -1.50 -10.30
CA ALA A 26 -22.14 -2.28 -10.79
C ALA A 26 -22.13 -2.48 -12.30
N THR A 27 -21.51 -3.57 -12.77
CA THR A 27 -21.45 -3.88 -14.21
C THR A 27 -22.26 -5.10 -14.64
N ARG A 28 -22.67 -5.98 -13.70
CA ARG A 28 -23.46 -7.19 -14.02
C ARG A 28 -24.96 -6.95 -13.99
N LEU A 29 -25.64 -7.62 -14.93
CA LEU A 29 -27.10 -7.61 -15.04
C LEU A 29 -27.75 -8.35 -13.86
N LYS A 30 -28.68 -7.68 -13.19
CA LYS A 30 -29.60 -8.23 -12.19
C LYS A 30 -31.03 -8.03 -12.69
N GLY A 31 -31.91 -8.98 -12.42
CA GLY A 31 -33.32 -8.89 -12.82
C GLY A 31 -34.19 -8.14 -11.82
N ASP A 32 -35.50 -8.33 -11.96
CA ASP A 32 -36.53 -7.78 -11.07
C ASP A 32 -36.79 -6.28 -11.22
N TYR A 33 -36.48 -5.74 -12.40
CA TYR A 33 -36.79 -4.36 -12.72
C TYR A 33 -38.03 -4.26 -13.61
N ARG A 34 -38.81 -3.19 -13.40
CA ARG A 34 -39.95 -2.83 -14.25
C ARG A 34 -39.56 -2.27 -15.61
N THR A 35 -38.33 -1.76 -15.74
CA THR A 35 -37.78 -1.26 -17.01
C THR A 35 -36.30 -1.57 -17.11
N GLY A 36 -35.75 -1.65 -18.32
CA GLY A 36 -34.33 -1.90 -18.57
C GLY A 36 -34.02 -1.97 -20.07
N LYS A 37 -32.76 -2.27 -20.42
CA LYS A 37 -32.35 -2.42 -21.83
C LYS A 37 -32.38 -3.88 -22.30
N ARG A 38 -32.46 -4.85 -21.39
CA ARG A 38 -32.48 -6.29 -21.67
C ARG A 38 -33.59 -6.97 -20.88
N LEU A 39 -34.21 -7.98 -21.47
CA LEU A 39 -35.25 -8.79 -20.83
C LEU A 39 -34.66 -10.02 -20.14
N ASN A 40 -35.24 -10.38 -18.99
CA ASN A 40 -34.97 -11.65 -18.34
C ASN A 40 -35.82 -12.74 -19.00
N MET A 41 -35.21 -13.52 -19.89
CA MET A 41 -35.91 -14.54 -20.68
C MET A 41 -36.66 -15.57 -19.82
N LYS A 42 -36.19 -15.87 -18.60
CA LYS A 42 -36.87 -16.79 -17.67
C LYS A 42 -38.20 -16.24 -17.13
N LYS A 43 -38.42 -14.92 -17.17
CA LYS A 43 -39.61 -14.26 -16.62
C LYS A 43 -40.67 -13.94 -17.66
N ILE A 44 -40.42 -14.20 -18.94
CA ILE A 44 -41.37 -13.93 -20.03
C ILE A 44 -42.63 -14.80 -19.90
N ILE A 45 -42.48 -16.11 -19.65
CA ILE A 45 -43.62 -17.02 -19.51
C ILE A 45 -44.51 -16.66 -18.32
N PRO A 46 -43.98 -16.47 -17.08
CA PRO A 46 -44.79 -16.00 -15.95
C PRO A 46 -45.48 -14.64 -16.17
N TYR A 47 -44.86 -13.74 -16.93
CA TYR A 47 -45.43 -12.43 -17.26
C TYR A 47 -46.66 -12.56 -18.17
N ILE A 48 -46.55 -13.33 -19.25
CA ILE A 48 -47.67 -13.61 -20.17
C ILE A 48 -48.79 -14.37 -19.45
N ALA A 49 -48.43 -15.42 -18.68
CA ALA A 49 -49.38 -16.21 -17.91
C ALA A 49 -50.09 -15.41 -16.81
N SER A 50 -49.53 -14.27 -16.40
CA SER A 50 -50.12 -13.36 -15.41
C SER A 50 -50.97 -12.26 -16.02
N GLU A 51 -51.30 -12.33 -17.31
CA GLU A 51 -51.98 -11.26 -18.06
C GLU A 51 -51.24 -9.91 -17.90
N TYR A 52 -49.92 -9.94 -18.05
CA TYR A 52 -49.04 -8.76 -17.99
C TYR A 52 -48.91 -8.08 -16.61
N THR A 53 -49.39 -8.71 -15.53
CA THR A 53 -49.30 -8.11 -14.18
C THR A 53 -47.92 -8.27 -13.52
N LYS A 54 -47.17 -9.35 -13.80
CA LYS A 54 -45.80 -9.57 -13.27
C LYS A 54 -44.74 -8.82 -14.10
N ASP A 55 -44.81 -7.48 -14.07
CA ASP A 55 -44.06 -6.53 -14.93
C ASP A 55 -42.55 -6.41 -14.66
N LYS A 56 -42.02 -7.05 -13.61
CA LYS A 56 -40.59 -7.04 -13.24
C LYS A 56 -39.74 -8.00 -14.08
N ILE A 57 -39.81 -7.85 -15.39
CA ILE A 57 -39.15 -8.73 -16.37
C ILE A 57 -37.81 -8.21 -16.88
N TRP A 58 -37.38 -7.02 -16.47
CA TRP A 58 -36.20 -6.37 -17.04
C TRP A 58 -34.94 -6.63 -16.22
N LEU A 59 -33.81 -6.58 -16.93
CA LEU A 59 -32.46 -6.63 -16.37
C LEU A 59 -31.85 -5.22 -16.36
N ARG A 60 -31.16 -4.86 -15.28
CA ARG A 60 -30.31 -3.65 -15.18
C ARG A 60 -28.93 -4.01 -14.63
N ARG A 61 -27.90 -3.22 -14.97
CA ARG A 61 -26.55 -3.40 -14.44
C ARG A 61 -26.46 -2.77 -13.05
N THR A 62 -26.84 -3.54 -12.04
CA THR A 62 -26.97 -3.08 -10.65
C THR A 62 -26.30 -4.04 -9.66
N ARG A 63 -25.71 -5.14 -10.14
CA ARG A 63 -24.91 -6.04 -9.32
C ARG A 63 -23.44 -5.61 -9.39
N PRO A 64 -22.81 -5.23 -8.27
CA PRO A 64 -21.38 -4.98 -8.21
C PRO A 64 -20.58 -6.19 -8.69
N SER A 65 -19.60 -5.94 -9.54
CA SER A 65 -18.80 -7.00 -10.14
C SER A 65 -17.40 -6.59 -10.57
N GLN A 66 -17.10 -5.30 -10.59
CA GLN A 66 -15.76 -4.78 -10.84
C GLN A 66 -15.31 -3.92 -9.67
N ARG A 67 -14.00 -3.90 -9.43
CA ARG A 67 -13.37 -3.01 -8.44
C ARG A 67 -12.92 -1.75 -9.15
N GLU A 68 -12.94 -0.64 -8.44
CA GLU A 68 -12.57 0.65 -8.99
C GLU A 68 -11.69 1.44 -7.98
N TYR A 69 -10.86 0.74 -7.20
CA TYR A 69 -9.92 1.38 -6.29
C TYR A 69 -8.78 2.05 -7.06
N GLN A 70 -8.12 3.01 -6.40
CA GLN A 70 -6.89 3.65 -6.87
C GLN A 70 -5.83 3.41 -5.81
N VAL A 71 -4.75 2.72 -6.21
CA VAL A 71 -3.66 2.34 -5.31
C VAL A 71 -2.36 2.95 -5.81
N LEU A 72 -1.77 3.86 -5.03
CA LEU A 72 -0.44 4.41 -5.28
C LEU A 72 0.60 3.65 -4.44
N ILE A 73 1.62 3.11 -5.08
CA ILE A 73 2.75 2.48 -4.38
C ILE A 73 3.96 3.40 -4.52
N ALA A 74 4.48 3.88 -3.41
CA ALA A 74 5.67 4.73 -3.36
C ALA A 74 6.85 3.93 -2.79
N LEU A 75 7.95 3.84 -3.54
CA LEU A 75 9.18 3.17 -3.10
C LEU A 75 10.32 4.17 -2.89
N ASP A 76 10.99 4.04 -1.74
CA ASP A 76 12.12 4.86 -1.33
C ASP A 76 13.39 4.51 -2.14
N ASP A 77 13.99 5.51 -2.77
CA ASP A 77 15.19 5.46 -3.60
C ASP A 77 16.39 6.19 -2.95
N SER A 78 16.32 6.35 -1.63
CA SER A 78 17.42 6.87 -0.82
C SER A 78 18.57 5.88 -0.68
N ARG A 79 19.72 6.42 -0.28
CA ARG A 79 20.95 5.69 -0.03
C ARG A 79 20.85 4.79 1.21
N SER A 80 20.02 5.14 2.20
CA SER A 80 19.87 4.33 3.40
C SER A 80 19.28 2.95 3.10
N MET A 81 18.40 2.85 2.09
CA MET A 81 17.90 1.58 1.57
C MET A 81 19.00 0.67 1.01
N ALA A 82 20.01 1.24 0.34
CA ALA A 82 21.17 0.51 -0.14
C ALA A 82 22.11 0.09 0.99
N GLU A 83 22.35 0.99 1.95
CA GLU A 83 23.25 0.76 3.09
C GLU A 83 22.70 -0.28 4.08
N SER A 84 21.38 -0.35 4.24
CA SER A 84 20.71 -1.34 5.08
C SER A 84 20.60 -2.72 4.41
N HIS A 85 21.02 -2.86 3.15
CA HIS A 85 20.78 -4.05 2.31
C HIS A 85 19.29 -4.40 2.17
N SER A 86 18.39 -3.42 2.32
CA SER A 86 16.94 -3.57 2.19
C SER A 86 16.45 -3.61 0.74
N VAL A 87 17.29 -3.27 -0.25
CA VAL A 87 16.92 -3.16 -1.67
C VAL A 87 16.25 -4.43 -2.21
N HIS A 88 16.80 -5.62 -1.93
CA HIS A 88 16.23 -6.87 -2.42
C HIS A 88 14.82 -7.09 -1.86
N LEU A 89 14.64 -6.92 -0.55
CA LEU A 89 13.35 -7.06 0.11
C LEU A 89 12.35 -5.99 -0.37
N ALA A 90 12.82 -4.79 -0.68
CA ALA A 90 11.99 -3.73 -1.24
C ALA A 90 11.48 -4.07 -2.64
N TYR A 91 12.34 -4.61 -3.51
CA TYR A 91 11.94 -5.08 -4.83
C TYR A 91 11.01 -6.29 -4.79
N GLU A 92 11.24 -7.23 -3.87
CA GLU A 92 10.32 -8.34 -3.62
C GLU A 92 8.95 -7.83 -3.16
N THR A 93 8.93 -6.90 -2.20
CA THR A 93 7.70 -6.27 -1.69
C THR A 93 6.95 -5.56 -2.82
N LEU A 94 7.63 -4.73 -3.61
CA LEU A 94 7.03 -4.04 -4.74
C LEU A 94 6.43 -5.03 -5.75
N ALA A 95 7.21 -6.03 -6.18
CA ALA A 95 6.75 -7.04 -7.15
C ALA A 95 5.56 -7.85 -6.63
N LEU A 96 5.60 -8.27 -5.36
CA LEU A 96 4.54 -9.02 -4.70
C LEU A 96 3.24 -8.21 -4.67
N VAL A 97 3.29 -6.99 -4.12
CA VAL A 97 2.11 -6.12 -3.95
C VAL A 97 1.55 -5.72 -5.31
N SER A 98 2.40 -5.26 -6.24
CA SER A 98 1.94 -4.86 -7.58
C SER A 98 1.29 -6.02 -8.33
N LYS A 99 1.87 -7.24 -8.26
CA LYS A 99 1.32 -8.41 -8.96
C LYS A 99 0.01 -8.89 -8.32
N ALA A 100 -0.08 -8.86 -7.00
CA ALA A 100 -1.31 -9.22 -6.27
C ALA A 100 -2.46 -8.27 -6.65
N LEU A 101 -2.20 -6.95 -6.65
CA LEU A 101 -3.18 -5.93 -7.01
C LEU A 101 -3.60 -5.99 -8.48
N SER A 102 -2.65 -6.19 -9.41
CA SER A 102 -2.95 -6.39 -10.83
C SER A 102 -3.82 -7.63 -11.06
N ARG A 103 -3.50 -8.75 -10.38
CA ARG A 103 -4.27 -10.00 -10.48
C ARG A 103 -5.68 -9.89 -9.87
N LEU A 104 -5.81 -9.07 -8.82
CA LEU A 104 -7.09 -8.79 -8.18
C LEU A 104 -8.03 -7.94 -9.06
N GLU A 105 -7.47 -7.30 -10.10
CA GLU A 105 -8.14 -6.29 -10.93
C GLU A 105 -8.69 -5.16 -10.04
N VAL A 106 -7.83 -4.61 -9.17
CA VAL A 106 -8.22 -3.66 -8.11
C VAL A 106 -8.80 -2.34 -8.67
N GLY A 107 -8.45 -1.99 -9.91
CA GLY A 107 -8.74 -0.72 -10.54
C GLY A 107 -7.45 -0.18 -11.16
N ASP A 108 -7.06 1.04 -10.77
CA ASP A 108 -5.84 1.66 -11.27
C ASP A 108 -4.72 1.56 -10.23
N ILE A 109 -3.51 1.27 -10.71
CA ILE A 109 -2.29 1.18 -9.91
C ILE A 109 -1.34 2.26 -10.40
N GLY A 110 -0.87 3.11 -9.48
CA GLY A 110 0.18 4.08 -9.71
C GLY A 110 1.46 3.64 -9.00
N ILE A 111 2.62 3.94 -9.58
CA ILE A 111 3.92 3.72 -8.92
C ILE A 111 4.72 5.01 -8.94
N ALA A 112 5.19 5.40 -7.76
CA ALA A 112 6.08 6.51 -7.57
C ALA A 112 7.39 6.07 -6.92
N LYS A 113 8.44 6.81 -7.23
CA LYS A 113 9.73 6.77 -6.59
C LYS A 113 9.90 8.04 -5.76
N PHE A 114 10.49 7.93 -4.58
CA PHE A 114 10.75 9.10 -3.75
C PHE A 114 12.10 9.05 -3.04
N GLY A 115 12.57 10.21 -2.62
CA GLY A 115 13.81 10.41 -1.88
C GLY A 115 13.93 11.91 -1.59
N GLU A 116 14.83 12.61 -2.26
CA GLU A 116 14.91 14.07 -2.26
C GLU A 116 13.73 14.69 -3.02
N ALA A 117 13.34 14.05 -4.12
CA ALA A 117 12.21 14.43 -4.95
C ALA A 117 11.27 13.23 -5.17
N VAL A 118 10.03 13.54 -5.58
CA VAL A 118 9.00 12.54 -5.90
C VAL A 118 8.87 12.48 -7.43
N GLU A 119 8.90 11.27 -7.98
CA GLU A 119 8.79 11.02 -9.41
C GLU A 119 7.77 9.90 -9.64
N VAL A 120 6.78 10.14 -10.49
CA VAL A 120 5.81 9.12 -10.90
C VAL A 120 6.42 8.30 -12.03
N LEU A 121 6.64 7.01 -11.80
CA LEU A 121 7.21 6.08 -12.77
C LEU A 121 6.16 5.38 -13.62
N HIS A 122 4.93 5.24 -13.08
CA HIS A 122 3.76 4.72 -13.75
C HIS A 122 2.52 5.45 -13.22
N GLY A 123 1.90 6.31 -14.03
CA GLY A 123 0.71 7.06 -13.67
C GLY A 123 -0.59 6.26 -13.80
N PHE A 124 -1.66 6.75 -13.16
CA PHE A 124 -2.99 6.10 -13.25
C PHE A 124 -3.57 6.08 -14.68
N ASP A 125 -3.15 7.03 -15.54
CA ASP A 125 -3.63 7.13 -16.93
C ASP A 125 -2.79 6.31 -17.93
N GLU A 126 -1.70 5.66 -17.50
CA GLU A 126 -0.84 4.84 -18.37
C GLU A 126 -1.40 3.44 -18.65
N GLY A 127 -2.57 3.11 -18.09
CA GLY A 127 -3.23 1.82 -18.24
C GLY A 127 -2.75 0.78 -17.22
N PRO A 128 -3.06 -0.52 -17.45
CA PRO A 128 -2.82 -1.56 -16.47
C PRO A 128 -1.31 -1.77 -16.23
N PHE A 129 -0.95 -2.06 -14.98
CA PHE A 129 0.42 -2.35 -14.62
C PHE A 129 0.82 -3.77 -15.09
N THR A 130 1.57 -3.82 -16.20
CA THR A 130 2.05 -5.04 -16.85
C THR A 130 3.50 -5.37 -16.48
N ASP A 131 3.96 -6.58 -16.80
CA ASP A 131 5.33 -7.01 -16.52
C ASP A 131 6.37 -6.13 -17.26
N GLN A 132 6.03 -5.58 -18.42
CA GLN A 132 6.87 -4.62 -19.15
C GLN A 132 6.98 -3.28 -18.42
N ALA A 133 5.87 -2.77 -17.87
CA ALA A 133 5.89 -1.59 -17.02
C ALA A 133 6.73 -1.84 -15.76
N GLY A 134 6.61 -3.03 -15.16
CA GLY A 134 7.43 -3.46 -14.03
C GLY A 134 8.93 -3.43 -14.31
N MET A 135 9.38 -3.96 -15.44
CA MET A 135 10.81 -3.88 -15.81
C MET A 135 11.31 -2.44 -15.93
N ARG A 136 10.51 -1.55 -16.55
CA ARG A 136 10.83 -0.11 -16.69
C ARG A 136 10.93 0.58 -15.34
N VAL A 137 9.95 0.35 -14.48
CA VAL A 137 9.89 0.87 -13.11
C VAL A 137 11.11 0.42 -12.32
N MET A 138 11.42 -0.88 -12.30
CA MET A 138 12.58 -1.40 -11.57
C MET A 138 13.90 -0.83 -12.08
N SER A 139 14.04 -0.61 -13.39
CA SER A 139 15.25 -0.02 -13.96
C SER A 139 15.47 1.46 -13.62
N SER A 140 14.43 2.14 -13.09
CA SER A 140 14.46 3.57 -12.75
C SER A 140 14.95 3.84 -11.32
N PHE A 141 15.06 2.80 -10.49
CA PHE A 141 15.58 2.89 -9.12
C PHE A 141 17.09 2.72 -9.10
N GLY A 142 17.77 3.60 -8.39
CA GLY A 142 19.22 3.60 -8.22
C GLY A 142 19.67 3.51 -6.76
N PHE A 143 18.86 3.95 -5.80
CA PHE A 143 19.19 4.04 -4.37
C PHE A 143 20.40 4.94 -4.06
N HIS A 144 20.49 6.09 -4.74
CA HIS A 144 21.61 7.04 -4.60
C HIS A 144 21.21 8.36 -3.95
N GLN A 145 19.92 8.61 -3.69
CA GLN A 145 19.46 9.89 -3.15
C GLN A 145 19.89 10.05 -1.68
N ARG A 146 20.29 11.26 -1.27
CA ARG A 146 20.97 11.46 0.03
C ARG A 146 20.00 11.70 1.18
N ALA A 147 18.75 12.00 0.89
CA ALA A 147 17.71 12.27 1.88
C ALA A 147 16.38 11.66 1.45
N THR A 148 15.48 11.52 2.42
CA THR A 148 14.12 11.03 2.23
C THR A 148 13.15 12.10 2.73
N ASN A 149 12.33 12.65 1.83
CA ASN A 149 11.34 13.66 2.13
C ASN A 149 9.92 13.08 2.05
N VAL A 150 9.55 12.35 3.11
CA VAL A 150 8.23 11.73 3.24
C VAL A 150 7.11 12.78 3.27
N LEU A 151 7.36 13.98 3.79
CA LEU A 151 6.36 15.04 3.81
C LEU A 151 6.00 15.48 2.39
N SER A 152 7.01 15.74 1.55
CA SER A 152 6.84 16.07 0.14
C SER A 152 6.17 14.93 -0.64
N LEU A 153 6.51 13.67 -0.31
CA LEU A 153 5.83 12.50 -0.84
C LEU A 153 4.32 12.57 -0.59
N VAL A 154 3.90 12.61 0.68
CA VAL A 154 2.47 12.56 1.01
C VAL A 154 1.73 13.76 0.41
N GLU A 155 2.28 14.97 0.46
CA GLU A 155 1.66 16.15 -0.17
C GLU A 155 1.51 16.02 -1.69
N THR A 156 2.47 15.37 -2.36
CA THR A 156 2.43 15.13 -3.81
C THR A 156 1.46 14.00 -4.14
N SER A 157 1.51 12.90 -3.38
CA SER A 157 0.59 11.76 -3.48
C SER A 157 -0.86 12.19 -3.37
N LEU A 158 -1.20 13.06 -2.41
CA LEU A 158 -2.56 13.59 -2.25
C LEU A 158 -3.04 14.34 -3.50
N LYS A 159 -2.18 15.16 -4.13
CA LYS A 159 -2.54 15.86 -5.37
C LYS A 159 -2.75 14.90 -6.54
N ILE A 160 -1.89 13.89 -6.66
CA ILE A 160 -2.00 12.87 -7.72
C ILE A 160 -3.31 12.09 -7.54
N LEU A 161 -3.61 11.68 -6.32
CA LEU A 161 -4.82 10.94 -5.97
C LEU A 161 -6.08 11.80 -6.16
N GLU A 162 -6.06 13.06 -5.75
CA GLU A 162 -7.15 14.01 -6.00
C GLU A 162 -7.43 14.15 -7.50
N ALA A 163 -6.41 14.38 -8.33
CA ALA A 163 -6.56 14.47 -9.78
C ALA A 163 -7.10 13.18 -10.42
N ALA A 164 -6.65 12.02 -9.93
CA ALA A 164 -7.12 10.72 -10.38
C ALA A 164 -8.59 10.46 -10.00
N ARG A 165 -9.03 10.96 -8.84
CA ARG A 165 -10.42 10.90 -8.39
C ARG A 165 -11.31 11.76 -9.28
N GLU A 166 -10.88 12.98 -9.58
CA GLU A 166 -11.62 13.92 -10.44
C GLU A 166 -11.78 13.42 -11.88
N HIS A 167 -10.78 12.73 -12.41
CA HIS A 167 -10.86 12.10 -13.74
C HIS A 167 -11.96 11.04 -13.83
N ARG A 168 -12.31 10.39 -12.71
CA ARG A 168 -13.41 9.43 -12.66
C ARG A 168 -14.71 10.12 -12.30
N SER A 169 -15.52 10.38 -13.33
CA SER A 169 -16.79 11.14 -13.26
C SER A 169 -18.01 10.38 -12.70
N SER A 170 -17.84 9.26 -11.99
CA SER A 170 -18.97 8.53 -11.39
C SER A 170 -19.30 9.09 -10.00
N ALA A 171 -20.59 9.21 -9.66
CA ALA A 171 -20.99 9.60 -8.30
C ALA A 171 -20.50 8.60 -7.24
N SER A 172 -20.24 7.34 -7.63
CA SER A 172 -19.68 6.31 -6.74
C SER A 172 -18.19 6.48 -6.48
N SER A 173 -17.39 7.00 -7.43
CA SER A 173 -15.94 7.15 -7.24
C SER A 173 -15.58 8.23 -6.22
N ALA A 174 -16.45 9.22 -6.03
CA ALA A 174 -16.27 10.29 -5.05
C ALA A 174 -16.27 9.78 -3.59
N GLU A 175 -16.98 8.69 -3.31
CA GLU A 175 -17.11 8.13 -1.96
C GLU A 175 -16.05 7.06 -1.65
N LEU A 176 -15.29 6.60 -2.66
CA LEU A 176 -14.33 5.52 -2.48
C LEU A 176 -13.06 5.97 -1.77
N TRP A 177 -12.55 5.11 -0.90
CA TRP A 177 -11.23 5.27 -0.33
C TRP A 177 -10.15 4.96 -1.36
N GLN A 178 -9.14 5.82 -1.42
CA GLN A 178 -7.89 5.59 -2.16
C GLN A 178 -6.83 5.06 -1.20
N LEU A 179 -5.86 4.31 -1.72
CA LEU A 179 -4.81 3.68 -0.92
C LEU A 179 -3.44 4.15 -1.40
N GLU A 180 -2.60 4.59 -0.47
CA GLU A 180 -1.18 4.82 -0.66
C GLU A 180 -0.40 3.80 0.18
N ILE A 181 0.51 3.07 -0.46
CA ILE A 181 1.44 2.15 0.20
C ILE A 181 2.85 2.72 0.05
N ILE A 182 3.44 3.12 1.16
CA ILE A 182 4.80 3.65 1.23
C ILE A 182 5.74 2.52 1.65
N ILE A 183 6.81 2.29 0.89
CA ILE A 183 7.82 1.26 1.15
C ILE A 183 9.16 1.96 1.40
N SER A 184 9.67 1.87 2.62
CA SER A 184 10.92 2.55 3.06
C SER A 184 11.49 1.84 4.29
N ASP A 185 12.74 2.14 4.66
CA ASP A 185 13.37 1.68 5.89
C ASP A 185 12.81 2.38 7.16
N GLY A 186 11.89 3.34 6.99
CA GLY A 186 11.16 3.99 8.07
C GLY A 186 11.82 5.23 8.64
N ILE A 187 12.97 5.67 8.09
CA ILE A 187 13.66 6.88 8.55
C ILE A 187 13.01 8.11 7.91
N CYS A 188 12.35 8.93 8.72
CA CYS A 188 11.72 10.17 8.28
C CYS A 188 11.90 11.30 9.29
N GLN A 189 11.82 12.54 8.81
CA GLN A 189 11.97 13.75 9.62
C GLN A 189 10.59 14.39 9.89
N ASP A 190 10.53 15.29 10.86
CA ASP A 190 9.35 16.13 11.14
C ASP A 190 8.02 15.37 11.39
N HIS A 191 8.02 14.41 12.34
CA HIS A 191 6.83 13.60 12.66
C HIS A 191 5.58 14.43 13.04
N GLU A 192 5.74 15.62 13.61
CA GLU A 192 4.60 16.50 13.96
C GLU A 192 3.92 17.08 12.71
N LYS A 193 4.70 17.51 11.72
CA LYS A 193 4.15 18.00 10.45
C LYS A 193 3.49 16.86 9.69
N LEU A 194 4.13 15.70 9.65
CA LEU A 194 3.57 14.49 9.02
C LEU A 194 2.21 14.11 9.61
N ARG A 195 2.03 14.13 10.94
CA ARG A 195 0.72 13.90 11.57
C ARG A 195 -0.38 14.87 11.10
N THR A 196 -0.02 16.09 10.75
CA THR A 196 -0.99 17.08 10.26
C THR A 196 -1.40 16.78 8.83
N VAL A 197 -0.44 16.41 7.98
CA VAL A 197 -0.73 16.02 6.59
C VAL A 197 -1.45 14.68 6.51
N LEU A 198 -1.13 13.72 7.38
CA LEU A 198 -1.82 12.42 7.43
C LEU A 198 -3.28 12.55 7.87
N ARG A 199 -3.59 13.46 8.80
CA ARG A 199 -4.99 13.80 9.14
C ARG A 199 -5.74 14.38 7.94
N LYS A 200 -5.09 15.26 7.18
CA LYS A 200 -5.65 15.77 5.93
C LYS A 200 -5.87 14.66 4.89
N ALA A 201 -4.96 13.69 4.80
CA ALA A 201 -5.10 12.53 3.91
C ALA A 201 -6.38 11.73 4.25
N GLU A 202 -6.61 11.48 5.54
CA GLU A 202 -7.80 10.79 6.03
C GLU A 202 -9.10 11.55 5.73
N GLU A 203 -9.12 12.89 5.94
CA GLU A 203 -10.24 13.76 5.56
C GLU A 203 -10.54 13.68 4.05
N GLN A 204 -9.51 13.51 3.22
CA GLN A 204 -9.62 13.33 1.76
C GLN A 204 -9.90 11.87 1.33
N ARG A 205 -10.22 10.99 2.28
CA ARG A 205 -10.46 9.56 2.05
C ARG A 205 -9.28 8.85 1.40
N VAL A 206 -8.06 9.17 1.84
CA VAL A 206 -6.82 8.50 1.45
C VAL A 206 -6.27 7.74 2.66
N MET A 207 -6.22 6.42 2.53
CA MET A 207 -5.53 5.55 3.47
C MET A 207 -4.04 5.53 3.16
N VAL A 208 -3.19 5.77 4.15
CA VAL A 208 -1.73 5.67 3.98
C VAL A 208 -1.20 4.53 4.84
N VAL A 209 -0.62 3.51 4.21
CA VAL A 209 0.02 2.36 4.86
C VAL A 209 1.53 2.46 4.68
N PHE A 210 2.26 2.45 5.78
CA PHE A 210 3.73 2.49 5.74
C PHE A 210 4.33 1.11 5.99
N ILE A 211 4.97 0.52 4.99
CA ILE A 211 5.76 -0.71 5.11
C ILE A 211 7.20 -0.31 5.43
N VAL A 212 7.57 -0.52 6.68
CA VAL A 212 8.92 -0.32 7.22
C VAL A 212 9.74 -1.56 6.95
N ILE A 213 10.78 -1.45 6.12
CA ILE A 213 11.70 -2.56 5.83
C ILE A 213 12.79 -2.60 6.89
N ASP A 214 12.87 -3.72 7.61
CA ASP A 214 13.83 -3.98 8.68
C ASP A 214 14.68 -5.21 8.32
N SER A 215 15.65 -5.03 7.41
CA SER A 215 16.56 -6.12 7.03
C SER A 215 17.62 -6.35 8.11
N LEU A 216 17.39 -7.32 8.99
CA LEU A 216 18.35 -7.73 10.02
C LEU A 216 19.60 -8.49 9.49
N HIS A 217 19.87 -8.42 8.19
CA HIS A 217 20.97 -9.16 7.56
C HIS A 217 22.30 -8.43 7.72
N ALA A 218 22.78 -8.36 8.96
CA ALA A 218 24.19 -8.13 9.26
C ALA A 218 24.79 -9.43 9.83
N ASN A 219 25.53 -10.16 8.99
CA ASN A 219 26.61 -11.08 9.35
C ASN A 219 26.33 -12.54 9.76
N THR A 220 25.35 -13.26 9.18
CA THR A 220 25.32 -14.74 9.35
C THR A 220 26.11 -15.53 8.28
N THR A 221 26.60 -14.89 7.22
CA THR A 221 27.32 -15.59 6.12
C THR A 221 28.83 -15.36 6.06
N ALA A 222 29.41 -14.57 6.96
CA ALA A 222 30.87 -14.39 7.04
C ALA A 222 31.59 -15.30 8.06
N ALA A 223 30.87 -16.21 8.74
CA ALA A 223 31.43 -17.05 9.82
C ALA A 223 31.39 -18.57 9.55
N ALA A 224 31.17 -19.00 8.30
CA ALA A 224 31.28 -20.40 7.92
C ALA A 224 32.67 -20.71 7.33
N GLY A 225 33.74 -20.42 8.09
CA GLY A 225 35.09 -20.67 7.60
C GLY A 225 36.22 -20.10 8.44
N ALA A 226 36.28 -20.36 9.74
CA ALA A 226 37.55 -20.47 10.48
C ALA A 226 37.32 -20.90 11.93
N SER A 227 38.07 -21.91 12.33
CA SER A 227 38.18 -22.46 13.66
C SER A 227 38.80 -21.49 14.70
N LYS A 228 38.24 -21.55 15.92
CA LYS A 228 38.75 -21.16 17.26
C LYS A 228 38.13 -19.90 17.90
N PRO A 229 37.65 -19.99 19.16
CA PRO A 229 37.26 -18.82 19.95
C PRO A 229 38.48 -18.29 20.72
N VAL A 230 38.80 -17.01 20.55
CA VAL A 230 39.65 -16.27 21.50
C VAL A 230 38.86 -15.03 21.89
N ALA A 231 38.51 -14.96 23.16
CA ALA A 231 37.90 -13.81 23.78
C ALA A 231 38.90 -12.65 23.81
N GLU A 232 38.48 -11.46 23.36
CA GLU A 232 38.78 -10.13 23.93
C GLU A 232 38.33 -9.02 22.97
N GLY A 233 37.49 -8.11 23.46
CA GLY A 233 37.06 -6.89 22.76
C GLY A 233 35.54 -6.80 22.56
N VAL A 234 34.84 -6.20 23.52
CA VAL A 234 33.40 -5.89 23.45
C VAL A 234 33.18 -4.77 22.43
N GLY A 235 33.17 -5.12 21.15
CA GLY A 235 32.66 -4.29 20.07
C GLY A 235 31.24 -4.70 19.76
N ALA A 236 30.26 -3.93 20.24
CA ALA A 236 28.86 -4.11 19.91
C ALA A 236 28.67 -3.98 18.39
N ALA A 237 28.58 -5.10 17.68
CA ALA A 237 28.07 -5.13 16.33
C ALA A 237 26.64 -4.56 16.38
N HIS A 238 26.48 -3.34 15.88
CA HIS A 238 25.25 -2.58 15.92
C HIS A 238 24.14 -3.35 15.20
N GLN A 239 23.21 -3.90 15.99
CA GLN A 239 21.91 -4.37 15.52
C GLN A 239 21.09 -3.14 15.14
N ASN A 240 21.25 -2.63 13.92
CA ASN A 240 20.53 -1.44 13.44
C ASN A 240 19.09 -1.79 13.05
N SER A 241 18.31 -2.36 13.98
CA SER A 241 16.87 -2.55 13.79
C SER A 241 16.11 -1.29 14.17
N ILE A 242 15.08 -0.95 13.41
CA ILE A 242 14.20 0.17 13.74
C ILE A 242 13.49 -0.01 15.09
N LEU A 243 13.28 -1.25 15.54
CA LEU A 243 12.65 -1.54 16.85
C LEU A 243 13.52 -1.08 18.03
N SER A 244 14.84 -1.08 17.85
CA SER A 244 15.83 -0.66 18.85
C SER A 244 16.31 0.78 18.64
N MET A 245 15.84 1.44 17.57
CA MET A 245 16.23 2.81 17.27
C MET A 245 15.66 3.76 18.31
N ASN A 246 16.53 4.54 18.93
CA ASN A 246 16.15 5.62 19.83
C ASN A 246 16.36 6.96 19.12
N GLN A 247 15.51 7.91 19.44
CA GLN A 247 15.64 9.28 19.02
C GLN A 247 15.68 10.21 20.22
N VAL A 248 16.24 11.38 19.99
CA VAL A 248 16.37 12.43 20.98
C VAL A 248 15.15 13.33 20.91
N ALA A 249 14.41 13.45 22.01
CA ALA A 249 13.33 14.41 22.16
C ALA A 249 13.70 15.46 23.20
N TYR A 250 13.54 16.73 22.83
CA TYR A 250 13.70 17.83 23.76
C TYR A 250 12.37 18.05 24.49
N LYS A 251 12.34 17.82 25.80
CA LYS A 251 11.19 18.17 26.64
C LYS A 251 11.58 19.30 27.57
N ASN A 252 10.68 20.28 27.70
CA ASN A 252 10.79 21.30 28.73
C ASN A 252 10.19 20.74 30.02
N VAL A 253 11.04 20.40 30.98
CA VAL A 253 10.66 20.05 32.34
C VAL A 253 11.18 21.16 33.25
N ASP A 254 10.29 21.80 34.00
CA ASP A 254 10.62 22.88 34.94
C ASP A 254 11.43 24.05 34.34
N GLY A 255 11.12 24.42 33.09
CA GLY A 255 11.77 25.53 32.39
C GLY A 255 13.22 25.24 31.94
N ARG A 256 13.68 23.99 32.05
CA ARG A 256 14.95 23.52 31.50
C ARG A 256 14.68 22.57 30.34
N MET A 257 15.39 22.77 29.22
CA MET A 257 15.37 21.80 28.12
C MET A 257 16.19 20.57 28.53
N GLU A 258 15.50 19.47 28.81
CA GLU A 258 16.13 18.17 29.03
C GLU A 258 16.07 17.32 27.77
N LEU A 259 17.19 16.68 27.47
CA LEU A 259 17.31 15.68 26.42
C LEU A 259 16.77 14.35 26.96
N GLN A 260 15.62 13.92 26.45
CA GLN A 260 15.07 12.59 26.77
C GLN A 260 15.23 11.66 25.55
N MET A 261 15.81 10.50 25.80
CA MET A 261 15.84 9.42 24.82
C MET A 261 14.47 8.73 24.81
N GLN A 262 13.83 8.65 23.65
CA GLN A 262 12.59 7.90 23.46
C GLN A 262 12.74 6.93 22.27
N ARG A 263 11.97 5.84 22.24
CA ARG A 263 12.01 4.94 21.09
C ARG A 263 11.47 5.66 19.86
N TYR A 264 12.07 5.40 18.71
CA TYR A 264 11.68 6.03 17.45
C TYR A 264 10.22 5.74 17.11
N LEU A 265 9.83 4.46 17.20
CA LEU A 265 8.48 3.99 16.89
C LEU A 265 7.38 4.59 17.77
N ASP A 266 7.69 4.96 19.02
CA ASP A 266 6.72 5.61 19.93
C ASP A 266 6.23 6.95 19.37
N SER A 267 7.02 7.57 18.49
CA SER A 267 6.69 8.84 17.86
C SER A 267 6.33 8.72 16.38
N PHE A 268 6.33 7.51 15.82
CA PHE A 268 6.11 7.30 14.39
C PHE A 268 4.77 7.90 13.97
N PRO A 269 4.71 8.65 12.87
CA PRO A 269 3.53 9.48 12.59
C PRO A 269 2.38 8.72 11.91
N PHE A 270 2.63 7.51 11.37
CA PHE A 270 1.64 6.71 10.66
C PHE A 270 0.85 5.83 11.63
N GLU A 271 -0.47 5.86 11.55
CA GLU A 271 -1.35 4.96 12.30
C GLU A 271 -1.24 3.52 11.78
N TYR A 272 -1.23 3.37 10.44
CA TYR A 272 -1.13 2.08 9.77
C TYR A 272 0.29 1.85 9.28
N TYR A 273 1.04 1.00 9.98
CA TYR A 273 2.37 0.61 9.56
C TYR A 273 2.67 -0.86 9.82
N VAL A 274 3.55 -1.41 9.01
CA VAL A 274 3.98 -2.81 9.04
C VAL A 274 5.49 -2.86 9.09
N VAL A 275 6.06 -3.54 10.10
CA VAL A 275 7.51 -3.79 10.15
C VAL A 275 7.79 -5.12 9.45
N LEU A 276 8.43 -5.05 8.29
CA LEU A 276 8.69 -6.19 7.42
C LEU A 276 10.16 -6.63 7.51
N ARG A 277 10.36 -7.82 8.06
CA ARG A 277 11.69 -8.47 8.15
C ARG A 277 11.92 -9.54 7.09
N SER A 278 10.85 -10.15 6.61
CA SER A 278 10.83 -11.18 5.59
C SER A 278 9.60 -10.97 4.72
N VAL A 279 9.75 -11.13 3.41
CA VAL A 279 8.66 -11.00 2.44
C VAL A 279 7.53 -12.01 2.68
N GLU A 280 7.84 -13.15 3.31
CA GLU A 280 6.87 -14.23 3.58
C GLU A 280 5.72 -13.79 4.51
N ALA A 281 5.99 -12.85 5.43
CA ALA A 281 4.99 -12.33 6.35
C ALA A 281 4.11 -11.24 5.72
N LEU A 282 4.50 -10.68 4.57
CA LEU A 282 3.83 -9.53 3.97
C LEU A 282 2.34 -9.78 3.67
N PRO A 283 1.92 -10.93 3.09
CA PRO A 283 0.51 -11.17 2.81
C PRO A 283 -0.37 -11.06 4.05
N GLU A 284 0.01 -11.74 5.13
CA GLU A 284 -0.74 -11.78 6.39
C GLU A 284 -0.81 -10.40 7.05
N VAL A 285 0.33 -9.71 7.17
CA VAL A 285 0.36 -8.44 7.92
C VAL A 285 -0.29 -7.31 7.14
N LEU A 286 -0.07 -7.22 5.82
CA LEU A 286 -0.71 -6.20 4.98
C LEU A 286 -2.22 -6.42 4.89
N SER A 287 -2.68 -7.67 4.71
CA SER A 287 -4.11 -7.96 4.67
C SER A 287 -4.78 -7.67 6.01
N SER A 288 -4.16 -8.03 7.14
CA SER A 288 -4.67 -7.69 8.47
C SER A 288 -4.79 -6.17 8.67
N THR A 289 -3.78 -5.41 8.26
CA THR A 289 -3.77 -3.94 8.38
C THR A 289 -4.89 -3.31 7.56
N LEU A 290 -5.07 -3.75 6.31
CA LEU A 290 -6.15 -3.26 5.46
C LEU A 290 -7.53 -3.68 6.02
N LYS A 291 -7.66 -4.90 6.54
CA LYS A 291 -8.90 -5.37 7.15
C LYS A 291 -9.30 -4.51 8.34
N GLN A 292 -8.37 -4.23 9.25
CA GLN A 292 -8.61 -3.38 10.42
C GLN A 292 -9.14 -2.00 10.03
N PHE A 293 -8.59 -1.41 8.97
CA PHE A 293 -9.03 -0.12 8.46
C PHE A 293 -10.44 -0.14 7.87
N PHE A 294 -10.74 -1.13 7.01
CA PHE A 294 -12.07 -1.24 6.43
C PHE A 294 -13.14 -1.60 7.47
N GLU A 295 -12.79 -2.38 8.50
CA GLU A 295 -13.66 -2.62 9.65
C GLU A 295 -13.96 -1.32 10.39
N ARG A 296 -12.93 -0.52 10.72
CA ARG A 296 -13.10 0.79 11.36
C ARG A 296 -14.03 1.72 10.57
N ILE A 297 -13.81 1.82 9.25
CA ILE A 297 -14.65 2.66 8.37
C ILE A 297 -16.08 2.14 8.25
N SER A 298 -16.31 0.84 8.38
CA SER A 298 -17.66 0.28 8.33
C SER A 298 -18.45 0.52 9.61
N GLU A 299 -17.77 0.82 10.72
CA GLU A 299 -18.36 1.13 12.02
C GLU A 299 -18.73 2.61 12.18
N ASP A 300 -18.05 3.51 11.44
CA ASP A 300 -18.28 4.96 11.41
C ASP A 300 -19.38 5.39 10.41
#